data_AF-A0A7X8X8V1-F1
#
_entry.id   AF-A0A7X8X8V1-F1
#
_cell.length_a   1.000
_cell.length_b   1.000
_cell.length_c   1.000
_cell.angle_alpha   90.00
_cell.angle_beta   90.00
_cell.angle_gamma   90.00
#
_symmetry.space_group_name_H-M   'P 1'
#
loop_
_entity.id
_entity.type
_entity.pdbx_description
1 polymer ?
#
loop_
_entity_poly.entity_id
_entity_poly.type
_entity_poly.pdbx_seq_one_letter_code
_entity_poly.pdbx_strand_id
1 'polypeptide(L)'
;MSKNGSSIRDHDQKRGLYSDMREGMYNRDEILTTKNALSLSHQSKNDRQNKDHTSEAGIRDEYKGQEPRPHVPFFKLNVPNVITFIRFVAIVPLAAMISKWPAYRMTSFVLFLAIWMTDLLDGWIARTFNMITGFGKLFDPFVDKVFQVVTVIMLSSIDRIPIWVPLYYVFRELLMIFGSTLLLARSRVVVYSDIFGKLSTFLFVVAASLVLLIPEPLGIFRNLIFLPAIITSLIAMAHYAIKHTSKKNKE
;
A
#
# COMPACT_ATOMS: atom_id res chain seq x y z
N MET A 1 15.64 82.47 83.12
CA MET A 1 16.13 81.08 83.31
C MET A 1 15.78 80.26 82.07
N SER A 2 16.73 79.45 81.56
CA SER A 2 16.59 78.40 80.50
C SER A 2 16.40 78.89 79.04
N LYS A 3 17.39 78.84 78.13
CA LYS A 3 18.07 77.74 77.39
C LYS A 3 17.30 77.16 76.17
N ASN A 4 17.89 77.43 75.00
CA ASN A 4 18.02 76.68 73.72
C ASN A 4 17.18 75.41 73.45
N GLY A 5 16.75 75.29 72.18
CA GLY A 5 16.67 74.00 71.49
C GLY A 5 15.69 73.95 70.30
N SER A 6 16.10 74.40 69.12
CA SER A 6 15.34 74.17 67.88
C SER A 6 16.27 73.84 66.71
N SER A 7 16.54 72.55 66.48
CA SER A 7 16.96 72.04 65.17
C SER A 7 16.81 70.53 65.10
N ILE A 8 15.56 70.05 65.12
CA ILE A 8 15.20 68.68 64.73
C ILE A 8 13.81 68.78 64.10
N ARG A 9 13.71 69.11 62.81
CA ARG A 9 12.44 68.99 62.08
C ARG A 9 12.54 68.85 60.55
N ASP A 10 13.74 68.68 59.98
CA ASP A 10 13.92 68.58 58.51
C ASP A 10 14.24 67.17 57.97
N HIS A 11 14.43 66.17 58.85
CA HIS A 11 14.85 64.84 58.40
C HIS A 11 13.71 63.84 58.08
N ASP A 12 12.46 64.15 58.42
CA ASP A 12 11.33 63.22 58.25
C ASP A 12 10.54 63.42 56.94
N GLN A 13 10.57 64.61 56.35
CA GLN A 13 9.73 64.89 55.16
C GLN A 13 10.26 64.27 53.86
N LYS A 14 11.55 63.87 53.83
CA LYS A 14 12.15 63.20 52.66
C LYS A 14 11.96 61.68 52.62
N ARG A 15 11.49 61.03 53.70
CA ARG A 15 11.28 59.56 53.69
C ARG A 15 9.93 59.14 53.09
N GLY A 16 8.89 59.98 53.17
CA GLY A 16 7.58 59.69 52.57
C GLY A 16 7.54 59.81 51.04
N LEU A 17 8.40 60.64 50.43
CA LEU A 17 8.38 60.89 48.99
C LEU A 17 9.02 59.75 48.16
N TYR A 18 9.94 58.97 48.76
CA TYR A 18 10.56 57.82 48.09
C TYR A 18 9.76 56.52 48.24
N SER A 19 8.86 56.41 49.22
CA SER A 19 7.95 55.25 49.34
C SER A 19 6.81 55.33 48.34
N ASP A 20 6.20 56.51 48.14
CA ASP A 20 5.09 56.69 47.18
C ASP A 20 5.51 56.49 45.71
N MET A 21 6.74 56.87 45.34
CA MET A 21 7.23 56.64 43.97
C MET A 21 7.51 55.15 43.67
N ARG A 22 7.81 54.33 44.68
CA ARG A 22 8.05 52.88 44.50
C ARG A 22 6.75 52.10 44.33
N GLU A 23 5.68 52.46 45.04
CA GLU A 23 4.37 51.81 44.89
C GLU A 23 3.71 52.13 43.54
N GLY A 24 3.90 53.33 43.00
CA GLY A 24 3.39 53.71 41.68
C GLY A 24 4.07 52.99 40.50
N MET A 25 5.33 52.58 40.64
CA MET A 25 6.05 51.81 39.60
C MET A 25 5.69 50.32 39.61
N TYR A 26 5.54 49.71 40.80
CA TYR A 26 5.21 48.28 40.92
C TYR A 26 3.82 47.96 40.32
N ASN A 27 2.85 48.86 40.50
CA ASN A 27 1.48 48.67 40.00
C ASN A 27 1.37 48.92 38.46
N ARG A 28 2.24 49.75 37.87
CA ARG A 28 2.22 49.99 36.41
C ARG A 28 2.72 48.79 35.61
N ASP A 29 3.76 48.12 36.09
CA ASP A 29 4.32 46.95 35.39
C ASP A 29 3.39 45.74 35.47
N GLU A 30 2.67 45.58 36.57
CA GLU A 30 1.63 44.55 36.72
C GLU A 30 0.45 44.83 35.78
N ILE A 31 -0.06 46.07 35.71
CA ILE A 31 -1.15 46.46 34.80
C ILE A 31 -0.75 46.34 33.32
N LEU A 32 0.50 46.66 32.95
CA LEU A 32 1.00 46.52 31.58
C LEU A 32 1.20 45.05 31.20
N THR A 33 1.64 44.22 32.14
CA THR A 33 1.79 42.76 31.94
C THR A 33 0.44 42.08 31.80
N THR A 34 -0.56 42.43 32.62
CA THR A 34 -1.91 41.86 32.51
C THR A 34 -2.62 42.32 31.23
N LYS A 35 -2.45 43.58 30.80
CA LYS A 35 -3.02 44.07 29.53
C LYS A 35 -2.41 43.38 28.31
N ASN A 36 -1.10 43.12 28.30
CA ASN A 36 -0.44 42.36 27.25
C ASN A 36 -0.81 40.87 27.28
N ALA A 37 -1.00 40.27 28.46
CA ALA A 37 -1.47 38.88 28.57
C ALA A 37 -2.93 38.71 28.10
N LEU A 38 -3.80 39.68 28.41
CA LEU A 38 -5.19 39.70 27.94
C LEU A 38 -5.28 39.89 26.41
N SER A 39 -4.50 40.80 25.82
CA SER A 39 -4.47 40.99 24.36
C SER A 39 -3.94 39.76 23.62
N LEU A 40 -2.90 39.10 24.15
CA LEU A 40 -2.37 37.84 23.60
C LEU A 40 -3.36 36.67 23.71
N SER A 41 -4.19 36.63 24.76
CA SER A 41 -5.23 35.60 24.91
C SER A 41 -6.42 35.79 23.96
N HIS A 42 -6.79 37.05 23.65
CA HIS A 42 -7.82 37.37 22.66
C HIS A 42 -7.33 37.16 21.22
N GLN A 43 -6.06 37.46 20.95
CA GLN A 43 -5.44 37.22 19.65
C GLN A 43 -5.28 35.71 19.37
N SER A 44 -4.86 34.93 20.38
CA SER A 44 -4.78 33.46 20.29
C SER A 44 -6.15 32.77 20.11
N LYS A 45 -7.23 33.32 20.70
CA LYS A 45 -8.59 32.82 20.46
C LYS A 45 -9.10 33.16 19.06
N ASN A 46 -8.85 34.37 18.56
CA ASN A 46 -9.20 34.74 17.18
C ASN A 46 -8.40 33.90 16.15
N ASP A 47 -7.12 33.62 16.42
CA ASP A 47 -6.28 32.80 15.53
C ASP A 47 -6.69 31.32 15.53
N ARG A 48 -7.20 30.79 16.65
CA ARG A 48 -7.79 29.45 16.72
C ARG A 48 -9.13 29.37 15.99
N GLN A 49 -10.01 30.35 16.20
CA GLN A 49 -11.32 30.39 15.53
C GLN A 49 -11.20 30.64 14.01
N ASN A 50 -10.19 31.42 13.57
CA ASN A 50 -9.88 31.62 12.16
C ASN A 50 -9.20 30.39 11.52
N LYS A 51 -8.40 29.62 12.28
CA LYS A 51 -7.85 28.33 11.83
C LYS A 51 -8.91 27.25 11.67
N ASP A 52 -9.93 27.22 12.51
CA ASP A 52 -11.02 26.24 12.40
C ASP A 52 -11.90 26.52 11.17
N HIS A 53 -12.18 27.80 10.87
CA HIS A 53 -12.91 28.18 9.65
C HIS A 53 -12.09 28.04 8.35
N THR A 54 -10.76 28.23 8.39
CA THR A 54 -9.90 28.00 7.21
C THR A 54 -9.57 26.52 7.00
N SER A 55 -9.59 25.68 8.04
CA SER A 55 -9.35 24.24 7.92
C SER A 55 -10.57 23.50 7.35
N GLU A 56 -11.80 23.88 7.70
CA GLU A 56 -13.00 23.30 7.09
C GLU A 56 -13.22 23.78 5.65
N ALA A 57 -12.84 25.02 5.32
CA ALA A 57 -12.89 25.53 3.94
C ALA A 57 -11.84 24.82 3.06
N GLY A 58 -10.62 24.62 3.56
CA GLY A 58 -9.56 23.90 2.85
C GLY A 58 -9.89 22.43 2.58
N ILE A 59 -10.53 21.72 3.52
CA ILE A 59 -10.97 20.34 3.31
C ILE A 59 -12.12 20.27 2.30
N ARG A 60 -13.04 21.24 2.28
CA ARG A 60 -14.14 21.28 1.29
C ARG A 60 -13.65 21.56 -0.12
N ASP A 61 -12.58 22.35 -0.26
CA ASP A 61 -12.00 22.68 -1.56
C ASP A 61 -11.08 21.57 -2.11
N GLU A 62 -10.42 20.79 -1.24
CA GLU A 62 -9.61 19.64 -1.65
C GLU A 62 -10.45 18.47 -2.21
N TYR A 63 -11.71 18.34 -1.75
CA TYR A 63 -12.67 17.37 -2.32
C TYR A 63 -13.40 17.88 -3.58
N LYS A 64 -13.38 19.19 -3.85
CA LYS A 64 -14.07 19.82 -5.01
C LYS A 64 -13.36 19.62 -6.34
N GLY A 65 -12.12 19.14 -6.33
CA GLY A 65 -11.29 18.93 -7.53
C GLY A 65 -11.09 17.47 -7.95
N GLN A 66 -11.67 16.50 -7.25
CA GLN A 66 -11.68 15.12 -7.75
C GLN A 66 -12.73 15.02 -8.85
N GLU A 67 -12.31 15.23 -10.10
CA GLU A 67 -13.12 14.83 -11.25
C GLU A 67 -13.66 13.41 -10.99
N PRO A 68 -14.97 13.16 -11.22
CA PRO A 68 -15.54 11.86 -11.01
C PRO A 68 -14.69 10.83 -11.76
N ARG A 69 -14.12 9.86 -11.02
CA ARG A 69 -13.33 8.80 -11.64
C ARG A 69 -14.15 8.25 -12.81
N PRO A 70 -13.59 8.18 -14.03
CA PRO A 70 -14.36 7.77 -15.19
C PRO A 70 -15.09 6.49 -14.84
N HIS A 71 -16.41 6.50 -14.98
CA HIS A 71 -17.24 5.33 -14.74
C HIS A 71 -16.81 4.26 -15.73
N VAL A 72 -15.91 3.38 -15.28
CA VAL A 72 -15.50 2.22 -16.05
C VAL A 72 -16.70 1.27 -16.10
N PRO A 73 -17.27 0.99 -17.27
CA PRO A 73 -18.37 0.05 -17.36
C PRO A 73 -17.90 -1.29 -16.80
N PHE A 74 -18.71 -1.87 -15.89
CA PHE A 74 -18.34 -3.12 -15.22
C PHE A 74 -18.27 -4.27 -16.24
N PHE A 75 -19.32 -4.41 -17.06
CA PHE A 75 -19.37 -5.33 -18.20
C PHE A 75 -19.26 -4.54 -19.51
N LYS A 76 -18.13 -4.70 -20.19
CA LYS A 76 -17.95 -4.29 -21.59
C LYS A 76 -17.05 -5.32 -22.25
N LEU A 77 -17.55 -6.00 -23.28
CA LEU A 77 -16.73 -6.88 -24.11
C LEU A 77 -15.79 -5.99 -24.94
N ASN A 78 -14.51 -6.19 -24.74
CA ASN A 78 -13.44 -5.47 -25.41
C ASN A 78 -12.32 -6.44 -25.75
N VAL A 79 -11.39 -6.01 -26.60
CA VAL A 79 -10.28 -6.85 -27.07
C VAL A 79 -9.48 -7.45 -25.90
N PRO A 80 -9.10 -6.69 -24.84
CA PRO A 80 -8.40 -7.27 -23.69
C PRO A 80 -9.18 -8.41 -23.00
N ASN A 81 -10.47 -8.21 -22.68
CA ASN A 81 -11.26 -9.23 -22.00
C ASN A 81 -11.43 -10.51 -22.85
N VAL A 82 -11.55 -10.36 -24.18
CA VAL A 82 -11.61 -11.51 -25.09
C VAL A 82 -10.30 -12.28 -25.08
N ILE A 83 -9.17 -11.58 -25.08
CA ILE A 83 -7.84 -12.21 -25.01
C ILE A 83 -7.68 -12.97 -23.69
N THR A 84 -8.04 -12.36 -22.55
CA THR A 84 -8.00 -13.02 -21.24
C THR A 84 -8.93 -14.23 -21.17
N PHE A 85 -10.10 -14.17 -21.82
CA PHE A 85 -11.01 -15.31 -21.90
C PHE A 85 -10.44 -16.45 -22.76
N ILE A 86 -9.87 -16.14 -23.93
CA ILE A 86 -9.17 -17.12 -24.77
C ILE A 86 -8.03 -17.78 -23.98
N ARG A 87 -7.27 -16.97 -23.23
CA ARG A 87 -6.20 -17.44 -22.36
C ARG A 87 -6.72 -18.43 -21.30
N PHE A 88 -7.83 -18.10 -20.65
CA PHE A 88 -8.47 -18.98 -19.68
C PHE A 88 -8.87 -20.33 -20.31
N VAL A 89 -9.50 -20.29 -21.49
CA VAL A 89 -9.87 -21.52 -22.22
C VAL A 89 -8.62 -22.31 -22.63
N ALA A 90 -7.53 -21.65 -23.02
CA ALA A 90 -6.28 -22.28 -23.45
C ALA A 90 -5.55 -23.05 -22.32
N ILE A 91 -5.89 -22.81 -21.04
CA ILE A 91 -5.36 -23.58 -19.91
C ILE A 91 -5.80 -25.06 -20.00
N VAL A 92 -6.99 -25.34 -20.52
CA VAL A 92 -7.53 -26.70 -20.67
C VAL A 92 -6.71 -27.56 -21.65
N PRO A 93 -6.49 -27.14 -22.92
CA PRO A 93 -5.62 -27.89 -23.82
C PRO A 93 -4.19 -27.95 -23.29
N LEU A 94 -3.67 -26.90 -22.64
CA LEU A 94 -2.35 -26.96 -22.01
C LEU A 94 -2.29 -28.13 -21.01
N ALA A 95 -3.25 -28.24 -20.08
CA ALA A 95 -3.31 -29.33 -19.13
C ALA A 95 -3.38 -30.70 -19.82
N ALA A 96 -4.23 -30.84 -20.84
CA ALA A 96 -4.37 -32.07 -21.61
C ALA A 96 -3.10 -32.47 -22.38
N MET A 97 -2.26 -31.51 -22.76
CA MET A 97 -0.99 -31.77 -23.43
C MET A 97 0.12 -32.11 -22.43
N ILE A 98 0.12 -31.48 -21.25
CA ILE A 98 1.03 -31.85 -20.16
C ILE A 98 0.75 -33.27 -19.66
N SER A 99 -0.51 -33.70 -19.55
CA SER A 99 -0.85 -35.07 -19.11
C SER A 99 -0.35 -36.16 -20.06
N LYS A 100 -0.11 -35.82 -21.33
CA LYS A 100 0.43 -36.71 -22.37
C LYS A 100 1.95 -36.57 -22.52
N TRP A 101 2.63 -36.10 -21.49
CA TRP A 101 4.09 -36.04 -21.48
C TRP A 101 4.69 -37.47 -21.55
N PRO A 102 5.83 -37.69 -22.26
CA PRO A 102 6.66 -36.71 -22.97
C PRO A 102 6.26 -36.45 -24.44
N ALA A 103 5.21 -37.10 -24.96
CA ALA A 103 4.88 -37.03 -26.39
C ALA A 103 4.57 -35.61 -26.89
N TYR A 104 3.81 -34.82 -26.12
CA TYR A 104 3.45 -33.43 -26.49
C TYR A 104 4.32 -32.36 -25.83
N ARG A 105 5.47 -32.74 -25.28
CA ARG A 105 6.34 -31.87 -24.47
C ARG A 105 6.64 -30.51 -25.11
N MET A 106 7.09 -30.49 -26.36
CA MET A 106 7.44 -29.24 -27.06
C MET A 106 6.22 -28.37 -27.31
N THR A 107 5.11 -28.98 -27.70
CA THR A 107 3.88 -28.23 -27.95
C THR A 107 3.27 -27.69 -26.66
N SER A 108 3.33 -28.45 -25.55
CA SER A 108 2.96 -27.97 -24.21
C SER A 108 3.83 -26.77 -23.79
N PHE A 109 5.14 -26.83 -24.03
CA PHE A 109 6.05 -25.73 -23.74
C PHE A 109 5.73 -24.46 -24.56
N VAL A 110 5.53 -24.59 -25.87
CA VAL A 110 5.18 -23.46 -26.74
C VAL A 110 3.84 -22.85 -26.32
N LEU A 111 2.83 -23.67 -26.04
CA LEU A 111 1.51 -23.20 -25.60
C LEU A 111 1.58 -22.53 -24.22
N PHE A 112 2.33 -23.11 -23.28
CA PHE A 112 2.59 -22.52 -21.96
C PHE A 112 3.18 -21.11 -22.09
N LEU A 113 4.22 -20.96 -22.91
CA LEU A 113 4.87 -19.67 -23.11
C LEU A 113 3.96 -18.67 -23.82
N ALA A 114 3.19 -19.12 -24.83
CA ALA A 114 2.21 -18.28 -25.51
C ALA A 114 1.14 -17.75 -24.55
N ILE A 115 0.60 -18.61 -23.68
CA ILE A 115 -0.38 -18.22 -22.64
C ILE A 115 0.21 -17.16 -21.71
N TRP A 116 1.44 -17.36 -21.23
CA TRP A 116 2.10 -16.40 -20.35
C TRP A 116 2.40 -15.06 -21.04
N MET A 117 2.92 -15.09 -22.27
CA MET A 117 3.23 -13.86 -23.03
C MET A 117 1.98 -13.05 -23.38
N THR A 118 0.83 -13.72 -23.54
CA THR A 118 -0.43 -13.07 -23.88
C THR A 118 -0.88 -12.09 -22.78
N ASP A 119 -0.55 -12.34 -21.51
CA ASP A 119 -0.83 -11.44 -20.36
C ASP A 119 -0.07 -10.10 -20.40
N LEU A 120 1.09 -10.10 -21.06
CA LEU A 120 1.83 -8.85 -21.26
C LEU A 120 1.19 -8.02 -22.36
N LEU A 121 0.64 -8.69 -23.36
CA LEU A 121 0.06 -8.06 -24.55
C LEU A 121 -1.32 -7.46 -24.25
N ASP A 122 -2.22 -8.19 -23.60
CA ASP A 122 -3.56 -7.69 -23.24
C ASP A 122 -3.48 -6.50 -22.27
N GLY A 123 -2.58 -6.56 -21.28
CA GLY A 123 -2.31 -5.47 -20.34
C GLY A 123 -1.72 -4.23 -21.01
N TRP A 124 -0.89 -4.40 -22.05
CA TRP A 124 -0.38 -3.27 -22.84
C TRP A 124 -1.47 -2.64 -23.72
N ILE A 125 -2.28 -3.45 -24.40
CA ILE A 125 -3.39 -2.98 -25.23
C ILE A 125 -4.43 -2.24 -24.37
N ALA A 126 -4.80 -2.79 -23.21
CA ALA A 126 -5.79 -2.17 -22.33
C ALA A 126 -5.38 -0.77 -21.86
N ARG A 127 -4.08 -0.58 -21.54
CA ARG A 127 -3.54 0.73 -21.11
C ARG A 127 -3.41 1.72 -22.25
N THR A 128 -2.93 1.26 -23.40
CA THR A 128 -2.70 2.13 -24.57
C THR A 128 -4.02 2.64 -25.15
N PHE A 129 -5.05 1.80 -25.17
CA PHE A 129 -6.35 2.15 -25.78
C PHE A 129 -7.42 2.56 -24.77
N ASN A 130 -7.08 2.77 -23.49
CA ASN A 130 -8.03 3.08 -22.41
C ASN A 130 -9.22 2.11 -22.33
N MET A 131 -9.02 0.85 -22.72
CA MET A 131 -10.05 -0.19 -22.74
C MET A 131 -10.06 -0.97 -21.43
N ILE A 132 -10.11 -0.26 -20.30
CA ILE A 132 -10.08 -0.89 -18.98
C ILE A 132 -11.51 -1.10 -18.47
N THR A 133 -11.84 -2.33 -18.03
CA THR A 133 -13.18 -2.67 -17.50
C THR A 133 -13.11 -3.15 -16.06
N GLY A 134 -14.23 -3.04 -15.33
CA GLY A 134 -14.32 -3.55 -13.95
C GLY A 134 -14.16 -5.08 -13.90
N PHE A 135 -14.80 -5.80 -14.83
CA PHE A 135 -14.69 -7.24 -14.95
C PHE A 135 -13.25 -7.69 -15.27
N GLY A 136 -12.59 -7.10 -16.28
CA GLY A 136 -11.21 -7.45 -16.64
C GLY A 136 -10.23 -7.29 -15.48
N LYS A 137 -10.33 -6.18 -14.72
CA LYS A 137 -9.49 -5.96 -13.52
C LYS A 137 -9.54 -7.10 -12.49
N LEU A 138 -10.67 -7.80 -12.38
CA LEU A 138 -10.84 -8.94 -11.48
C LEU A 138 -10.50 -10.26 -12.16
N PHE A 139 -10.86 -10.40 -13.44
CA PHE A 139 -10.70 -11.62 -14.21
C PHE A 139 -9.23 -11.88 -14.60
N ASP A 140 -8.47 -10.84 -14.97
CA ASP A 140 -7.06 -11.02 -15.38
C ASP A 140 -6.20 -11.63 -14.26
N PRO A 141 -6.24 -11.10 -13.01
CA PRO A 141 -5.50 -11.71 -11.89
C PRO A 141 -6.01 -13.12 -11.59
N PHE A 142 -7.32 -13.36 -11.68
CA PHE A 142 -7.89 -14.70 -11.46
C PHE A 142 -7.33 -15.73 -12.45
N VAL A 143 -7.32 -15.40 -13.75
CA VAL A 143 -6.79 -16.30 -14.78
C VAL A 143 -5.29 -16.55 -14.61
N ASP A 144 -4.50 -15.55 -14.19
CA ASP A 144 -3.08 -15.75 -13.87
C ASP A 144 -2.89 -16.79 -12.75
N LYS A 145 -3.69 -16.72 -11.67
CA LYS A 145 -3.59 -17.70 -10.58
C LYS A 145 -4.00 -19.09 -10.99
N VAL A 146 -5.10 -19.21 -11.75
CA VAL A 146 -5.55 -20.50 -12.28
C VAL A 146 -4.46 -21.11 -13.16
N PHE A 147 -3.86 -20.32 -14.06
CA PHE A 147 -2.77 -20.79 -14.92
C PHE A 147 -1.57 -21.32 -14.11
N GLN A 148 -1.10 -20.58 -13.11
CA GLN A 148 0.02 -21.01 -12.27
C GLN A 148 -0.31 -22.30 -11.52
N VAL A 149 -1.46 -22.36 -10.84
CA VAL A 149 -1.90 -23.51 -10.05
C VAL A 149 -2.10 -24.76 -10.91
N VAL A 150 -2.79 -24.62 -12.05
CA VAL A 150 -3.00 -25.75 -12.97
C VAL A 150 -1.67 -26.27 -13.49
N THR A 151 -0.74 -25.37 -13.87
CA THR A 151 0.58 -25.79 -14.37
C THR A 151 1.33 -26.65 -13.36
N VAL A 152 1.43 -26.23 -12.09
CA VAL A 152 2.15 -27.01 -11.06
C VAL A 152 1.45 -28.32 -10.71
N ILE A 153 0.12 -28.33 -10.68
CA ILE A 153 -0.64 -29.56 -10.45
C ILE A 153 -0.36 -30.55 -11.57
N MET A 154 -0.44 -30.10 -12.82
CA MET A 154 -0.20 -30.96 -13.98
C MET A 154 1.24 -31.46 -14.02
N LEU A 155 2.24 -30.61 -13.76
CA LEU A 155 3.63 -31.03 -13.66
C LEU A 155 3.87 -32.06 -12.54
N SER A 156 3.15 -31.94 -11.42
CA SER A 156 3.24 -32.91 -10.33
C SER A 156 2.54 -34.23 -10.68
N SER A 157 1.44 -34.19 -11.45
CA SER A 157 0.68 -35.38 -11.86
C SER A 157 1.46 -36.32 -12.78
N ILE A 158 2.46 -35.79 -13.48
CA ILE A 158 3.40 -36.55 -14.34
C ILE A 158 4.75 -36.79 -13.64
N ASP A 159 4.80 -36.67 -12.32
CA ASP A 159 5.98 -36.87 -11.46
C ASP A 159 7.20 -35.99 -11.77
N ARG A 160 7.01 -34.91 -12.54
CA ARG A 160 8.06 -33.97 -12.92
C ARG A 160 8.40 -32.97 -11.83
N ILE A 161 7.52 -32.76 -10.85
CA ILE A 161 7.80 -32.00 -9.63
C ILE A 161 7.20 -32.73 -8.41
N PRO A 162 7.76 -32.56 -7.20
CA PRO A 162 7.19 -33.15 -6.00
C PRO A 162 5.88 -32.46 -5.59
N ILE A 163 4.98 -33.21 -4.96
CA ILE A 163 3.63 -32.78 -4.56
C ILE A 163 3.60 -31.58 -3.60
N TRP A 164 4.68 -31.32 -2.87
CA TRP A 164 4.74 -30.17 -1.96
C TRP A 164 4.77 -28.82 -2.71
N VAL A 165 5.25 -28.79 -3.95
CA VAL A 165 5.29 -27.56 -4.77
C VAL A 165 3.87 -27.08 -5.11
N PRO A 166 2.98 -27.86 -5.75
CA PRO A 166 1.62 -27.42 -6.00
C PRO A 166 0.86 -27.11 -4.70
N LEU A 167 1.08 -27.88 -3.64
CA LEU A 167 0.47 -27.61 -2.34
C LEU A 167 0.85 -26.22 -1.80
N TYR A 168 2.14 -25.85 -1.91
CA TYR A 168 2.60 -24.51 -1.55
C TYR A 168 1.88 -23.42 -2.36
N TYR A 169 1.80 -23.54 -3.68
CA TYR A 169 1.19 -22.52 -4.53
C TYR A 169 -0.31 -22.32 -4.24
N VAL A 170 -1.05 -23.43 -4.04
CA VAL A 170 -2.46 -23.38 -3.63
C VAL A 170 -2.60 -22.69 -2.27
N PHE A 171 -1.84 -23.13 -1.27
CA PHE A 171 -1.91 -22.57 0.08
C PHE A 171 -1.54 -21.08 0.10
N ARG A 172 -0.48 -20.69 -0.60
CA ARG A 172 -0.04 -19.29 -0.73
C ARG A 172 -1.13 -18.40 -1.31
N GLU A 173 -1.87 -18.88 -2.32
CA GLU A 173 -2.93 -18.10 -2.93
C GLU A 173 -4.14 -17.94 -2.00
N LEU A 174 -4.52 -19.01 -1.30
CA LEU A 174 -5.55 -18.94 -0.26
C LEU A 174 -5.17 -17.95 0.85
N LEU A 175 -3.92 -17.97 1.30
CA LEU A 175 -3.41 -17.01 2.28
C LEU A 175 -3.47 -15.56 1.77
N MET A 176 -3.13 -15.31 0.51
CA MET A 176 -3.22 -13.95 -0.07
C MET A 176 -4.67 -13.46 -0.17
N ILE A 177 -5.59 -14.33 -0.60
CA ILE A 177 -7.02 -13.99 -0.69
C ILE A 177 -7.59 -13.71 0.70
N PHE A 178 -7.30 -14.57 1.68
CA PHE A 178 -7.78 -14.40 3.04
C PHE A 178 -7.17 -13.16 3.71
N GLY A 179 -5.86 -12.97 3.57
CA GLY A 179 -5.13 -11.84 4.13
C GLY A 179 -5.61 -10.50 3.54
N SER A 180 -5.80 -10.43 2.22
CA SER A 180 -6.33 -9.22 1.57
C SER A 180 -7.76 -8.92 2.01
N THR A 181 -8.64 -9.92 2.07
CA THR A 181 -10.03 -9.76 2.51
C THR A 181 -10.12 -9.24 3.94
N LEU A 182 -9.32 -9.80 4.86
CA LEU A 182 -9.27 -9.38 6.26
C LEU A 182 -8.77 -7.94 6.41
N LEU A 183 -7.79 -7.51 5.60
CA LEU A 183 -7.28 -6.14 5.60
C LEU A 183 -8.29 -5.15 5.01
N LEU A 184 -9.00 -5.52 3.93
CA LEU A 184 -10.06 -4.70 3.35
C LEU A 184 -11.19 -4.44 4.35
N ALA A 185 -11.58 -5.47 5.10
CA ALA A 185 -12.60 -5.36 6.14
C ALA A 185 -12.20 -4.40 7.28
N ARG A 186 -10.90 -4.19 7.52
CA ARG A 186 -10.40 -3.39 8.64
C ARG A 186 -9.93 -1.98 8.29
N SER A 187 -9.41 -1.72 7.09
CA SER A 187 -8.64 -0.47 6.87
C SER A 187 -8.91 0.31 5.57
N ARG A 188 -9.83 -0.11 4.68
CA ARG A 188 -10.14 0.58 3.40
C ARG A 188 -8.90 1.03 2.56
N VAL A 189 -7.73 0.42 2.76
CA VAL A 189 -6.51 0.78 2.01
C VAL A 189 -6.45 -0.03 0.73
N VAL A 190 -6.30 0.66 -0.40
CA VAL A 190 -6.11 0.06 -1.72
C VAL A 190 -4.65 -0.37 -1.89
N VAL A 191 -4.47 -1.64 -2.24
CA VAL A 191 -3.18 -2.34 -2.33
C VAL A 191 -2.45 -1.98 -3.63
N TYR A 192 -1.16 -1.66 -3.54
CA TYR A 192 -0.27 -1.50 -4.69
C TYR A 192 0.70 -2.68 -4.84
N SER A 193 0.91 -3.07 -6.10
CA SER A 193 1.81 -4.15 -6.53
C SER A 193 3.25 -3.92 -6.07
N ASP A 194 3.87 -5.00 -5.60
CA ASP A 194 5.26 -5.06 -5.21
C ASP A 194 6.13 -5.63 -6.35
N ILE A 195 7.37 -5.14 -6.49
CA ILE A 195 8.33 -5.59 -7.51
C ILE A 195 8.67 -7.08 -7.30
N PHE A 196 8.76 -7.51 -6.04
CA PHE A 196 9.03 -8.90 -5.66
C PHE A 196 7.95 -9.87 -6.15
N GLY A 197 6.69 -9.41 -6.23
CA GLY A 197 5.59 -10.20 -6.79
C GLY A 197 5.83 -10.53 -8.27
N LYS A 198 6.20 -9.54 -9.07
CA LYS A 198 6.50 -9.74 -10.51
C LYS A 198 7.70 -10.66 -10.73
N LEU A 199 8.74 -10.50 -9.91
CA LEU A 199 9.93 -11.34 -9.98
C LEU A 199 9.59 -12.82 -9.67
N SER A 200 8.75 -13.07 -8.67
CA SER A 200 8.34 -14.44 -8.34
C SER A 200 7.59 -15.13 -9.48
N THR A 201 6.71 -14.41 -10.17
CA THR A 201 6.01 -14.93 -11.36
C THR A 201 6.98 -15.22 -12.50
N PHE A 202 7.95 -14.34 -12.73
CA PHE A 202 8.97 -14.56 -13.76
C PHE A 202 9.81 -15.83 -13.46
N LEU A 203 10.30 -15.97 -12.22
CA LEU A 203 11.05 -17.15 -11.80
C LEU A 203 10.21 -18.44 -11.89
N PHE A 204 8.91 -18.35 -11.59
CA PHE A 204 7.97 -19.45 -11.77
C PHE A 204 7.92 -19.92 -13.23
N VAL A 205 7.77 -18.98 -14.17
CA VAL A 205 7.69 -19.29 -15.61
C VAL A 205 8.99 -19.91 -16.10
N VAL A 206 10.14 -19.39 -15.67
CA VAL A 206 11.45 -19.97 -15.99
C VAL A 206 11.56 -21.40 -15.45
N ALA A 207 11.19 -21.63 -14.18
CA ALA A 207 11.23 -22.95 -13.58
C ALA A 207 10.32 -23.96 -14.32
N ALA A 208 9.06 -23.60 -14.56
CA ALA A 208 8.10 -24.43 -15.28
C ALA A 208 8.56 -24.71 -16.72
N SER A 209 9.11 -23.72 -17.40
CA SER A 209 9.70 -23.85 -18.75
C SER A 209 10.82 -24.88 -18.78
N LEU A 210 11.76 -24.80 -17.82
CA LEU A 210 12.86 -25.74 -17.71
C LEU A 210 12.37 -27.18 -17.45
N VAL A 211 11.40 -27.36 -16.56
CA VAL A 211 10.81 -28.67 -16.27
C VAL A 211 10.13 -29.27 -17.51
N LEU A 212 9.41 -28.45 -18.28
CA LEU A 212 8.77 -28.87 -19.51
C LEU A 212 9.81 -29.23 -20.58
N LEU A 213 10.91 -28.48 -20.71
CA LEU A 213 11.86 -28.70 -21.80
C LEU A 213 12.78 -29.91 -21.56
N ILE A 214 13.19 -30.16 -20.32
CA ILE A 214 14.13 -31.25 -20.00
C ILE A 214 13.38 -32.60 -20.05
N PRO A 215 13.80 -33.57 -20.90
CA PRO A 215 13.19 -34.89 -20.93
C PRO A 215 13.65 -35.75 -19.75
N GLU A 216 14.93 -35.64 -19.41
CA GLU A 216 15.60 -36.48 -18.44
C GLU A 216 15.00 -36.33 -17.03
N PRO A 217 15.08 -37.38 -16.20
CA PRO A 217 14.68 -37.29 -14.80
C PRO A 217 15.52 -36.24 -14.08
N LEU A 218 14.86 -35.25 -13.49
CA LEU A 218 15.51 -34.10 -12.84
C LEU A 218 16.23 -34.48 -11.53
N GLY A 219 16.00 -35.68 -10.99
CA GLY A 219 16.62 -36.14 -9.74
C GLY A 219 16.42 -35.13 -8.60
N ILE A 220 17.52 -34.72 -7.96
CA ILE A 220 17.50 -33.73 -6.86
C ILE A 220 17.06 -32.34 -7.34
N PHE A 221 17.38 -31.96 -8.58
CA PHE A 221 17.00 -30.66 -9.14
C PHE A 221 15.48 -30.47 -9.19
N ARG A 222 14.72 -31.57 -9.25
CA ARG A 222 13.25 -31.57 -9.18
C ARG A 222 12.70 -30.79 -7.99
N ASN A 223 13.40 -30.86 -6.85
CA ASN A 223 12.99 -30.18 -5.61
C ASN A 223 13.51 -28.74 -5.53
N LEU A 224 14.60 -28.43 -6.23
CA LEU A 224 15.30 -27.16 -6.09
C LEU A 224 14.81 -26.09 -7.09
N ILE A 225 14.32 -26.51 -8.25
CA ILE A 225 14.07 -25.60 -9.37
C ILE A 225 13.01 -24.52 -9.08
N PHE A 226 12.02 -24.83 -8.24
CA PHE A 226 10.99 -23.86 -7.82
C PHE A 226 11.37 -23.05 -6.58
N LEU A 227 12.44 -23.40 -5.85
CA LEU A 227 12.82 -22.69 -4.62
C LEU A 227 13.07 -21.19 -4.81
N PRO A 228 13.77 -20.72 -5.86
CA PRO A 228 13.96 -19.28 -6.07
C PRO A 228 12.63 -18.54 -6.24
N ALA A 229 11.68 -19.12 -6.99
CA ALA A 229 10.36 -18.55 -7.20
C ALA A 229 9.54 -18.52 -5.89
N ILE A 230 9.64 -19.58 -5.09
CA ILE A 230 8.97 -19.70 -3.78
C ILE A 230 9.53 -18.70 -2.77
N ILE A 231 10.85 -18.59 -2.66
CA ILE A 231 11.52 -17.67 -1.73
C ILE A 231 11.16 -16.22 -2.07
N THR A 232 11.24 -15.84 -3.35
CA THR A 232 10.86 -14.48 -3.79
C THR A 232 9.37 -14.19 -3.55
N SER A 233 8.49 -15.18 -3.76
CA SER A 233 7.06 -15.08 -3.43
C SER A 233 6.82 -14.87 -1.93
N LEU A 234 7.56 -15.57 -1.06
CA LEU A 234 7.48 -15.39 0.39
C LEU A 234 7.97 -14.01 0.82
N ILE A 235 9.07 -13.53 0.25
CA ILE A 235 9.58 -12.17 0.49
C ILE A 235 8.52 -11.13 0.09
N ALA A 236 7.92 -11.29 -1.09
CA ALA A 236 6.83 -10.40 -1.54
C ALA A 236 5.64 -10.42 -0.56
N MET A 237 5.26 -11.60 -0.06
CA MET A 237 4.17 -11.74 0.90
C MET A 237 4.50 -11.11 2.27
N ALA A 238 5.72 -11.28 2.76
CA ALA A 238 6.18 -10.67 4.00
C ALA A 238 6.23 -9.14 3.89
N HIS A 239 6.79 -8.63 2.79
CA HIS A 239 6.82 -7.20 2.52
C HIS A 239 5.39 -6.62 2.40
N TYR A 240 4.48 -7.34 1.76
CA TYR A 240 3.06 -7.01 1.73
C TYR A 240 2.46 -6.90 3.14
N ALA A 241 2.69 -7.89 4.01
CA ALA A 241 2.17 -7.90 5.37
C ALA A 241 2.73 -6.75 6.24
N ILE A 242 4.05 -6.49 6.16
CA ILE A 242 4.73 -5.45 6.95
C ILE A 242 4.24 -4.06 6.52
N LYS A 243 4.19 -3.78 5.22
CA LYS A 243 3.78 -2.48 4.69
C LYS A 243 2.38 -2.07 5.15
N HIS A 244 1.46 -3.03 5.24
CA HIS A 244 0.08 -2.76 5.67
C HIS A 244 -0.07 -2.74 7.19
N THR A 245 0.75 -3.48 7.94
CA THR A 245 0.75 -3.42 9.41
C THR A 245 1.38 -2.13 9.94
N SER A 246 2.45 -1.63 9.30
CA SER A 246 3.16 -0.41 9.74
C SER A 246 2.32 0.87 9.58
N LYS A 247 1.47 0.95 8.56
CA LYS A 247 0.60 2.12 8.34
C LYS A 247 -0.44 2.29 9.46
N LYS A 248 -0.85 1.18 10.10
CA LYS A 248 -1.78 1.17 11.24
C LYS A 248 -1.22 1.83 12.51
N ASN A 249 0.10 1.97 12.64
CA ASN A 249 0.73 2.58 13.83
C ASN A 249 1.01 4.08 13.68
N LYS A 250 0.60 4.71 12.57
CA LYS A 250 0.79 6.15 12.31
C LYS A 250 -0.52 6.94 12.20
N GLU A 251 -1.66 6.28 12.37
CA GLU A 251 -3.00 6.86 12.51
C GLU A 251 -3.48 6.66 13.94
#